data_AF-A0A1S3ERY1-F1
#
_entry.id   AF-A0A1S3ERY1-F1
#
_cell.length_a   1.000
_cell.length_b   1.000
_cell.length_c   1.000
_cell.angle_alpha   90.00
_cell.angle_beta   90.00
_cell.angle_gamma   90.00
#
_symmetry.space_group_name_H-M   'P 1'
#
loop_
_entity.id
_entity.type
_entity.pdbx_description
1 polymer ?
#
loop_
_entity_poly.entity_id
_entity_poly.type
_entity_poly.pdbx_seq_one_letter_code
_entity_poly.pdbx_strand_id
1 'polypeptide(L)'
;RVPQVPAELPAEDGPDLLLLLLLEPREFLRGAAQLTQASGLPSSVPWISPESPSRPHLAVIGLDAYLWSQHPSTQPEDPPEEAQQEAATSWPKVEEALVLLQLLADMDVLLVDSWQELSQHVCAFTKALAQRPCKQHRDTHAFAFCTAGRWASGQRVARDGSGLRGVWWRQIKQFNRVSPAVAQAVVAAFPSPRLLQEALSACSTEQERRGLLADLPVNVQGRRPRRVGPDLSRRICLFLSTTNPDLLLDLGS
;
A
#
# COMPACT_ATOMS: atom_id res chain seq x y z
N ARG A 1 25.39 5.88 33.77
CA ARG A 1 25.52 6.34 32.37
C ARG A 1 24.16 6.87 31.95
N VAL A 2 24.04 8.18 31.80
CA VAL A 2 22.84 8.83 31.26
C VAL A 2 22.74 8.40 29.79
N PRO A 3 21.58 7.94 29.28
CA PRO A 3 21.43 7.69 27.87
C PRO A 3 21.54 9.03 27.14
N GLN A 4 22.56 9.16 26.29
CA GLN A 4 22.66 10.28 25.36
C GLN A 4 21.44 10.24 24.44
N VAL A 5 20.68 11.34 24.43
CA VAL A 5 19.72 11.65 23.38
C VAL A 5 20.52 11.70 22.07
N PRO A 6 20.13 10.96 21.02
CA PRO A 6 20.81 11.08 19.73
C PRO A 6 20.70 12.53 19.29
N ALA A 7 21.82 13.13 18.90
CA ALA A 7 21.83 14.45 18.29
C ALA A 7 20.84 14.46 17.13
N GLU A 8 19.91 15.41 17.13
CA GLU A 8 19.05 15.65 15.99
C GLU A 8 19.97 15.86 14.78
N LEU A 9 19.93 14.91 13.85
CA LEU A 9 20.50 15.11 12.53
C LEU A 9 19.82 16.38 11.98
N PRO A 10 20.58 17.33 11.42
CA PRO A 10 19.96 18.47 10.77
C PRO A 10 18.98 17.90 9.76
N ALA A 11 17.70 18.21 9.96
CA ALA A 11 16.72 17.98 8.93
C ALA A 11 17.25 18.75 7.71
N GLU A 12 17.54 18.04 6.63
CA GLU A 12 17.65 18.65 5.31
C GLU A 12 16.25 19.15 4.93
N ASP A 13 15.77 20.16 5.67
CA ASP A 13 14.49 20.83 5.52
C ASP A 13 14.69 21.89 4.44
N GLY A 14 14.73 21.46 3.19
CA GLY A 14 14.03 22.24 2.18
C GLY A 14 12.54 22.12 2.51
N PRO A 15 11.74 23.20 2.57
CA PRO A 15 10.33 23.05 2.80
C PRO A 15 9.77 22.27 1.60
N ASP A 16 9.49 20.98 1.81
CA ASP A 16 8.51 20.21 1.04
C ASP A 16 7.15 20.90 1.26
N LEU A 17 7.00 22.10 0.73
CA LEU A 17 5.79 22.89 0.84
C LEU A 17 4.80 22.24 -0.12
N LEU A 18 4.05 21.28 0.42
CA LEU A 18 2.99 20.61 -0.30
C LEU A 18 1.84 21.59 -0.46
N LEU A 19 1.59 21.96 -1.70
CA LEU A 19 0.56 22.92 -2.08
C LEU A 19 -0.64 22.14 -2.63
N LEU A 20 -1.80 22.26 -1.99
CA LEU A 20 -3.06 21.77 -2.54
C LEU A 20 -3.75 22.94 -3.26
N LEU A 21 -3.92 22.84 -4.57
CA LEU A 21 -4.59 23.85 -5.38
C LEU A 21 -5.98 23.36 -5.76
N LEU A 22 -7.00 24.00 -5.20
CA LEU A 22 -8.39 23.77 -5.56
C LEU A 22 -8.72 24.55 -6.84
N LEU A 23 -9.19 23.85 -7.86
CA LEU A 23 -9.57 24.41 -9.15
C LEU A 23 -11.07 24.24 -9.39
N GLU A 24 -11.68 25.22 -10.05
CA GLU A 24 -13.02 25.04 -10.60
C GLU A 24 -12.96 24.09 -11.80
N PRO A 25 -14.01 23.28 -12.05
CA PRO A 25 -14.07 22.38 -13.21
C PRO A 25 -13.75 23.06 -14.54
N ARG A 26 -14.25 24.28 -14.75
CA ARG A 26 -14.00 25.05 -15.97
C ARG A 26 -12.52 25.41 -16.15
N GLU A 27 -11.87 25.84 -15.08
CA GLU A 27 -10.44 26.18 -15.09
C GLU A 27 -9.58 24.96 -15.38
N PHE A 28 -9.92 23.83 -14.75
CA PHE A 28 -9.26 22.55 -15.00
C PHE A 28 -9.39 22.11 -16.46
N LEU A 29 -10.61 22.13 -17.01
CA LEU A 29 -10.86 21.71 -18.40
C LEU A 29 -10.16 22.60 -19.42
N ARG A 30 -10.06 23.91 -19.16
CA ARG A 30 -9.30 24.83 -20.03
C ARG A 30 -7.83 24.46 -20.08
N GLY A 31 -7.20 24.17 -18.94
CA GLY A 31 -5.80 23.71 -18.91
C GLY A 31 -5.61 22.32 -19.51
N ALA A 32 -6.54 21.39 -19.27
CA ALA A 32 -6.54 20.06 -19.87
C ALA A 32 -6.63 20.12 -21.41
N ALA A 33 -7.46 21.01 -21.95
CA ALA A 33 -7.55 21.25 -23.39
C ALA A 33 -6.24 21.79 -23.97
N GLN A 34 -5.55 22.71 -23.27
CA GLN A 34 -4.24 23.23 -23.71
C GLN A 34 -3.17 22.14 -23.72
N LEU A 35 -3.16 21.27 -22.72
CA LEU A 35 -2.22 20.14 -22.63
C LEU A 35 -2.43 19.12 -23.76
N THR A 36 -3.68 18.84 -24.12
CA THR A 36 -4.03 17.80 -25.10
C THR A 36 -4.06 18.29 -26.54
N GLN A 37 -4.13 19.60 -26.79
CA GLN A 37 -4.09 20.18 -28.14
C GLN A 37 -2.66 20.34 -28.71
N ALA A 38 -1.62 20.24 -27.87
CA ALA A 38 -0.24 20.37 -28.33
C ALA A 38 0.13 19.19 -29.25
N SER A 39 0.44 19.48 -30.51
CA SER A 39 1.01 18.49 -31.45
C SER A 39 2.47 18.21 -31.10
N GLY A 40 2.73 17.62 -29.94
CA GLY A 40 4.06 17.38 -29.37
C GLY A 40 4.08 17.48 -27.85
N LEU A 41 5.26 17.34 -27.24
CA LEU A 41 5.42 17.56 -25.80
C LEU A 41 5.06 19.02 -25.48
N PRO A 42 4.10 19.30 -24.57
CA PRO A 42 3.75 20.67 -24.22
C PRO A 42 4.97 21.40 -23.66
N SER A 43 5.21 22.63 -24.14
CA SER A 43 6.34 23.47 -23.71
C SER A 43 6.15 24.06 -22.31
N SER A 44 4.92 24.07 -21.81
CA SER A 44 4.56 24.45 -20.45
C SER A 44 3.40 23.58 -19.95
N VAL A 45 3.43 23.28 -18.66
CA VAL A 45 2.32 22.60 -17.98
C VAL A 45 1.50 23.66 -17.26
N PRO A 46 0.18 23.76 -17.49
CA PRO A 46 -0.70 24.64 -16.75
C PRO A 46 -0.57 24.40 -15.23
N TRP A 47 -0.83 25.43 -14.42
CA TRP A 47 -0.80 25.37 -12.95
C TRP A 47 0.59 25.23 -12.30
N ILE A 48 1.67 25.10 -13.09
CA ILE A 48 3.05 25.17 -12.59
C ILE A 48 3.58 26.59 -12.77
N SER A 49 4.08 27.18 -11.69
CA SER A 49 4.85 28.43 -11.78
C SER A 49 6.34 28.11 -11.93
N PRO A 50 7.05 28.70 -12.90
CA PRO A 50 8.50 28.53 -13.03
C PRO A 50 9.28 29.13 -11.84
N GLU A 51 8.63 29.96 -11.04
CA GLU A 51 9.23 30.67 -9.90
C GLU A 51 9.10 29.92 -8.57
N SER A 52 8.29 28.85 -8.51
CA SER A 52 8.10 28.05 -7.30
C SER A 52 8.69 26.65 -7.44
N PRO A 53 9.53 26.19 -6.49
CA PRO A 53 10.02 24.82 -6.49
C PRO A 53 8.94 23.79 -6.09
N SER A 54 7.79 24.25 -5.59
CA SER A 54 6.70 23.37 -5.13
C SER A 54 5.83 22.88 -6.27
N ARG A 55 5.67 21.56 -6.37
CA ARG A 55 4.68 20.92 -7.27
C ARG A 55 3.32 20.86 -6.57
N PRO A 56 2.28 21.48 -7.13
CA PRO A 56 0.97 21.43 -6.51
C PRO A 56 0.30 20.06 -6.71
N HIS A 57 -0.40 19.60 -5.68
CA HIS A 57 -1.44 18.60 -5.81
C HIS A 57 -2.72 19.33 -6.21
N LEU A 58 -3.35 18.96 -7.33
CA LEU A 58 -4.57 19.63 -7.80
C LEU A 58 -5.79 18.95 -7.18
N ALA A 59 -6.84 19.72 -6.90
CA ALA A 59 -8.14 19.19 -6.53
C ALA A 59 -9.25 19.83 -7.36
N VAL A 60 -10.20 19.04 -7.84
CA VAL A 60 -11.37 19.52 -8.60
C VAL A 60 -12.62 18.88 -8.01
N ILE A 61 -13.63 19.69 -7.70
CA ILE A 61 -14.91 19.22 -7.14
C ILE A 61 -15.97 19.18 -8.25
N GLY A 62 -16.63 18.05 -8.40
CA GLY A 62 -17.82 17.89 -9.25
C GLY A 62 -17.54 17.97 -10.74
N LEU A 63 -16.36 17.53 -11.19
CA LEU A 63 -15.98 17.55 -12.61
C LEU A 63 -16.97 16.74 -13.46
N ASP A 64 -17.38 15.57 -12.97
CA ASP A 64 -18.37 14.71 -13.61
C ASP A 64 -19.68 15.47 -13.83
N ALA A 65 -20.28 15.96 -12.75
CA ALA A 65 -21.54 16.69 -12.80
C ALA A 65 -21.45 17.90 -13.74
N TYR A 66 -20.30 18.59 -13.75
CA TYR A 66 -20.03 19.68 -14.68
C TYR A 66 -20.05 19.20 -16.13
N LEU A 67 -19.28 18.16 -16.49
CA LEU A 67 -19.25 17.60 -17.84
C LEU A 67 -20.63 17.12 -18.30
N TRP A 68 -21.39 16.45 -17.40
CA TRP A 68 -22.78 16.04 -17.66
C TRP A 68 -23.69 17.22 -17.97
N SER A 69 -23.55 18.35 -17.26
CA SER A 69 -24.36 19.56 -17.50
C SER A 69 -24.02 20.31 -18.79
N GLN A 70 -22.81 20.11 -19.33
CA GLN A 70 -22.36 20.70 -20.59
C GLN A 70 -22.85 19.92 -21.81
N HIS A 71 -23.40 18.72 -21.64
CA HIS A 71 -24.03 18.02 -22.75
C HIS A 71 -25.35 18.74 -23.11
N PRO A 72 -25.48 19.26 -24.35
CA PRO A 72 -26.72 19.92 -24.75
C PRO A 72 -27.87 18.92 -24.66
N SER A 73 -28.82 19.21 -23.78
CA SER A 73 -30.14 18.62 -23.88
C SER A 73 -30.72 19.02 -25.23
N THR A 74 -31.21 18.03 -25.96
CA THR A 74 -31.62 18.14 -27.37
C THR A 74 -32.69 19.22 -27.56
N GLN A 75 -32.28 20.42 -27.94
CA GLN A 75 -33.12 21.49 -28.48
C GLN A 75 -32.37 22.15 -29.64
N PRO A 76 -32.94 22.21 -30.85
CA PRO A 76 -32.28 22.82 -32.00
C PRO A 76 -32.62 24.32 -32.05
N GLU A 77 -31.79 25.15 -31.42
CA GLU A 77 -31.70 26.57 -31.79
C GLU A 77 -30.23 26.98 -31.85
N ASP A 78 -29.85 27.61 -32.96
CA ASP A 78 -28.48 27.93 -33.34
C ASP A 78 -27.76 28.78 -32.27
N PRO A 79 -26.59 28.34 -31.74
CA PRO A 79 -25.80 29.15 -30.84
C PRO A 79 -24.87 30.13 -31.60
N PRO A 80 -24.54 31.30 -31.00
CA PRO A 80 -23.59 32.25 -31.58
C PRO A 80 -22.18 31.65 -31.73
N GLU A 81 -21.48 32.05 -32.80
CA GLU A 81 -20.18 31.51 -33.25
C GLU A 81 -19.06 31.53 -32.20
N GLU A 82 -19.15 32.36 -31.15
CA GLU A 82 -18.15 32.41 -30.07
C GLU A 82 -18.23 31.22 -29.08
N ALA A 83 -19.35 30.50 -29.05
CA ALA A 83 -19.55 29.31 -28.19
C ALA A 83 -19.06 28.00 -28.84
N GLN A 84 -18.70 28.01 -30.12
CA GLN A 84 -18.35 26.81 -30.89
C GLN A 84 -16.87 26.43 -30.80
N GLN A 85 -16.05 27.24 -30.12
CA GLN A 85 -14.60 27.01 -30.00
C GLN A 85 -14.14 26.46 -28.63
N GLU A 86 -15.01 26.45 -27.61
CA GLU A 86 -14.79 25.64 -26.40
C GLU A 86 -15.10 24.19 -26.76
N ALA A 87 -14.14 23.52 -27.40
CA ALA A 87 -14.21 22.10 -27.71
C ALA A 87 -14.66 21.35 -26.46
N ALA A 88 -15.88 20.80 -26.48
CA ALA A 88 -16.43 20.00 -25.41
C ALA A 88 -15.37 18.97 -24.99
N THR A 89 -14.73 19.22 -23.86
CA THR A 89 -13.60 18.41 -23.40
C THR A 89 -14.23 17.16 -22.83
N SER A 90 -14.26 16.10 -23.63
CA SER A 90 -14.86 14.83 -23.25
C SER A 90 -13.97 14.10 -22.25
N TRP A 91 -14.56 13.13 -21.55
CA TRP A 91 -13.85 12.25 -20.61
C TRP A 91 -12.53 11.67 -21.12
N PRO A 92 -12.44 11.14 -22.37
CA PRO A 92 -11.17 10.67 -22.91
C PRO A 92 -10.06 11.73 -22.92
N LYS A 93 -10.41 13.00 -23.19
CA LYS A 93 -9.43 14.11 -23.15
C LYS A 93 -9.02 14.46 -21.73
N VAL A 94 -9.93 14.33 -20.77
CA VAL A 94 -9.62 14.48 -19.34
C VAL A 94 -8.62 13.40 -18.91
N GLU A 95 -8.88 12.13 -19.24
CA GLU A 95 -7.97 11.01 -18.94
C GLU A 95 -6.59 11.22 -19.57
N GLU A 96 -6.54 11.63 -20.83
CA GLU A 96 -5.29 11.95 -21.52
C GLU A 96 -4.53 13.08 -20.80
N ALA A 97 -5.21 14.15 -20.38
CA ALA A 97 -4.60 15.23 -19.63
C ALA A 97 -4.06 14.77 -18.27
N LEU A 98 -4.79 13.90 -17.54
CA LEU A 98 -4.32 13.32 -16.27
C LEU A 98 -3.05 12.50 -16.45
N VAL A 99 -2.98 11.68 -17.51
CA VAL A 99 -1.78 10.91 -17.85
C VAL A 99 -0.61 11.83 -18.21
N LEU A 100 -0.85 12.87 -19.01
CA LEU A 100 0.18 13.84 -19.35
C LEU A 100 0.69 14.61 -18.12
N LEU A 101 -0.19 15.02 -17.21
CA LEU A 101 0.21 15.67 -15.95
C LEU A 101 1.09 14.76 -15.09
N GLN A 102 0.74 13.48 -15.00
CA GLN A 102 1.53 12.51 -14.24
C GLN A 102 2.91 12.27 -14.87
N LEU A 103 2.96 12.07 -16.19
CA LEU A 103 4.21 11.73 -16.89
C LEU A 103 5.16 12.92 -17.07
N LEU A 104 4.61 14.12 -17.29
CA LEU A 104 5.40 15.30 -17.65
C LEU A 104 5.74 16.18 -16.45
N ALA A 105 4.88 16.20 -15.44
CA ALA A 105 5.00 17.10 -14.31
C ALA A 105 5.08 16.42 -12.94
N ASP A 106 4.91 15.09 -12.87
CA ASP A 106 4.81 14.37 -11.59
C ASP A 106 3.75 15.01 -10.67
N MET A 107 2.65 15.44 -11.30
CA MET A 107 1.51 16.06 -10.62
C MET A 107 0.38 15.05 -10.49
N ASP A 108 -0.19 15.01 -9.29
CA ASP A 108 -1.37 14.20 -8.99
C ASP A 108 -2.61 15.11 -8.89
N VAL A 109 -3.76 14.61 -9.35
CA VAL A 109 -5.02 15.35 -9.44
C VAL A 109 -6.10 14.57 -8.69
N LEU A 110 -6.60 15.17 -7.62
CA LEU A 110 -7.72 14.69 -6.84
C LEU A 110 -9.04 15.16 -7.47
N LEU A 111 -9.75 14.24 -8.13
CA LEU A 111 -11.13 14.45 -8.54
C LEU A 111 -12.07 13.93 -7.44
N VAL A 112 -12.97 14.79 -6.97
CA VAL A 112 -13.96 14.45 -5.92
C VAL A 112 -15.33 14.98 -6.30
N ASP A 113 -16.40 14.35 -5.83
CA ASP A 113 -17.76 14.73 -6.20
C ASP A 113 -18.33 15.83 -5.29
N SER A 114 -17.73 16.02 -4.10
CA SER A 114 -18.29 16.93 -3.10
C SER A 114 -17.24 17.56 -2.18
N TRP A 115 -17.65 18.66 -1.53
CA TRP A 115 -16.91 19.27 -0.43
C TRP A 115 -16.63 18.31 0.73
N GLN A 116 -17.53 17.36 0.98
CA GLN A 116 -17.36 16.36 2.03
C GLN A 116 -16.17 15.45 1.73
N GLU A 117 -16.07 14.94 0.51
CA GLU A 117 -14.94 14.11 0.08
C GLU A 117 -13.62 14.88 0.10
N LEU A 118 -13.61 16.12 -0.39
CA LEU A 118 -12.43 16.99 -0.28
C LEU A 118 -12.00 17.16 1.18
N SER A 119 -12.96 17.42 2.09
CA SER A 119 -12.65 17.60 3.51
C SER A 119 -12.04 16.34 4.15
N GLN A 120 -12.56 15.16 3.79
CA GLN A 120 -12.02 13.87 4.26
C GLN A 120 -10.61 13.65 3.74
N HIS A 121 -10.37 13.97 2.47
CA HIS A 121 -9.05 13.88 1.87
C HIS A 121 -8.07 14.83 2.58
N VAL A 122 -8.42 16.10 2.76
CA VAL A 122 -7.58 17.08 3.48
C VAL A 122 -7.25 16.58 4.88
N CYS A 123 -8.23 16.09 5.64
CA CYS A 123 -7.98 15.50 6.97
C CYS A 123 -7.01 14.31 6.92
N ALA A 124 -7.19 13.39 5.97
CA ALA A 124 -6.32 12.23 5.79
C ALA A 124 -4.91 12.65 5.37
N PHE A 125 -4.79 13.62 4.46
CA PHE A 125 -3.55 14.15 3.93
C PHE A 125 -2.76 14.88 5.02
N THR A 126 -3.37 15.84 5.73
CA THR A 126 -2.73 16.53 6.87
C THR A 126 -2.28 15.56 7.95
N LYS A 127 -3.08 14.52 8.25
CA LYS A 127 -2.69 13.46 9.18
C LYS A 127 -1.49 12.66 8.66
N ALA A 128 -1.46 12.34 7.38
CA ALA A 128 -0.33 11.64 6.77
C ALA A 128 0.95 12.47 6.85
N LEU A 129 0.87 13.78 6.61
CA LEU A 129 1.98 14.72 6.75
C LEU A 129 2.50 14.80 8.18
N ALA A 130 1.60 15.00 9.15
CA ALA A 130 1.97 15.02 10.56
C ALA A 130 2.64 13.72 11.02
N GLN A 131 2.28 12.59 10.40
CA GLN A 131 2.87 11.27 10.72
C GLN A 131 4.13 10.95 9.92
N ARG A 132 4.44 11.67 8.83
CA ARG A 132 5.54 11.35 7.91
C ARG A 132 6.89 11.26 8.62
N PRO A 133 7.32 12.20 9.47
CA PRO A 133 8.62 12.11 10.15
C PRO A 133 8.73 10.89 11.05
N CYS A 134 7.66 10.59 11.80
CA CYS A 134 7.63 9.43 12.70
C CYS A 134 7.65 8.11 11.90
N LYS A 135 6.97 8.03 10.76
CA LYS A 135 7.00 6.86 9.87
C LYS A 135 8.39 6.67 9.26
N GLN A 136 8.98 7.72 8.69
CA GLN A 136 10.35 7.68 8.14
C GLN A 136 11.37 7.21 9.19
N HIS A 137 11.30 7.76 10.40
CA HIS A 137 12.17 7.31 11.49
C HIS A 137 11.97 5.83 11.83
N ARG A 138 10.73 5.33 11.87
CA ARG A 138 10.44 3.90 12.10
C ARG A 138 10.96 3.01 10.98
N ASP A 139 10.84 3.47 9.73
CA ASP A 139 11.23 2.70 8.55
C ASP A 139 12.76 2.56 8.42
N THR A 140 13.53 3.48 9.00
CA THR A 140 15.00 3.37 9.06
C THR A 140 15.53 2.31 10.03
N HIS A 141 14.70 1.79 10.94
CA HIS A 141 15.13 0.77 11.90
C HIS A 141 14.91 -0.64 11.35
N ALA A 142 15.80 -1.58 11.74
CA ALA A 142 15.60 -2.99 11.48
C ALA A 142 14.22 -3.46 11.98
N PHE A 143 13.55 -4.33 11.22
CA PHE A 143 12.21 -4.84 11.50
C PHE A 143 11.04 -3.84 11.36
N ALA A 144 11.15 -2.83 10.48
CA ALA A 144 10.03 -1.93 10.16
C ALA A 144 8.71 -2.67 9.83
N PHE A 145 8.79 -3.89 9.26
CA PHE A 145 7.61 -4.72 9.00
C PHE A 145 6.85 -5.14 10.28
N CYS A 146 7.54 -5.28 11.41
CA CYS A 146 6.96 -5.71 12.69
C CYS A 146 6.17 -4.58 13.37
N THR A 147 6.48 -3.32 13.07
CA THR A 147 5.95 -2.15 13.80
C THR A 147 4.81 -1.46 13.05
N ALA A 148 4.51 -1.88 11.82
CA ALA A 148 3.49 -1.27 10.97
C ALA A 148 2.44 -2.28 10.44
N GLY A 149 1.21 -1.78 10.29
CA GLY A 149 0.12 -2.47 9.59
C GLY A 149 -0.40 -3.74 10.29
N ARG A 150 -0.95 -4.66 9.49
CA ARG A 150 -1.58 -5.91 9.94
C ARG A 150 -0.66 -6.80 10.79
N TRP A 151 0.64 -6.66 10.61
CA TRP A 151 1.69 -7.44 11.28
C TRP A 151 2.03 -6.92 12.68
N ALA A 152 1.71 -5.66 12.99
CA ALA A 152 1.90 -5.06 14.31
C ALA A 152 0.86 -5.52 15.36
N SER A 153 -0.15 -6.30 14.96
CA SER A 153 -1.21 -6.73 15.86
C SER A 153 -0.78 -7.92 16.73
N GLY A 154 -0.61 -7.67 18.02
CA GLY A 154 -0.34 -8.72 19.02
C GLY A 154 -1.55 -9.63 19.28
N GLN A 155 -1.30 -10.78 19.90
CA GLN A 155 -2.31 -11.65 20.50
C GLN A 155 -2.33 -11.39 22.00
N ARG A 156 -3.50 -11.10 22.58
CA ARG A 156 -3.62 -10.97 24.04
C ARG A 156 -3.42 -12.35 24.69
N VAL A 157 -2.61 -12.38 25.73
CA VAL A 157 -2.31 -13.57 26.53
C VAL A 157 -2.57 -13.24 28.00
N ALA A 158 -3.38 -14.05 28.67
CA ALA A 158 -3.65 -13.90 30.10
C ALA A 158 -2.53 -14.53 30.95
N ARG A 159 -2.53 -14.24 32.25
CA ARG A 159 -1.46 -14.68 33.19
C ARG A 159 -1.35 -16.20 33.32
N ASP A 160 -2.46 -16.90 33.11
CA ASP A 160 -2.57 -18.37 33.09
C ASP A 160 -2.04 -19.00 31.78
N GLY A 161 -1.59 -18.19 30.82
CA GLY A 161 -1.15 -18.64 29.51
C GLY A 161 -2.28 -18.81 28.49
N SER A 162 -3.53 -18.52 28.85
CA SER A 162 -4.65 -18.52 27.92
C SER A 162 -4.37 -17.53 26.78
N GLY A 163 -4.36 -18.04 25.54
CA GLY A 163 -4.00 -17.27 24.34
C GLY A 163 -2.66 -17.67 23.70
N LEU A 164 -1.77 -18.39 24.40
CA LEU A 164 -0.47 -18.83 23.85
C LEU A 164 -0.60 -19.72 22.61
N ARG A 165 -1.64 -20.56 22.55
CA ARG A 165 -1.93 -21.34 21.34
C ARG A 165 -2.25 -20.44 20.13
N GLY A 166 -2.95 -19.34 20.37
CA GLY A 166 -3.22 -18.32 19.35
C GLY A 166 -1.95 -17.59 18.92
N VAL A 167 -1.03 -17.32 19.85
CA VAL A 167 0.31 -16.78 19.53
C VAL A 167 1.05 -17.74 18.61
N TRP A 168 1.10 -19.03 18.98
CA TRP A 168 1.80 -20.04 18.19
C TRP A 168 1.23 -20.15 16.77
N TRP A 169 -0.10 -20.15 16.65
CA TRP A 169 -0.76 -20.11 15.34
C TRP A 169 -0.40 -18.87 14.52
N ARG A 170 -0.34 -17.68 15.13
CA ARG A 170 0.09 -16.46 14.43
C ARG A 170 1.56 -16.51 14.02
N GLN A 171 2.43 -17.12 14.84
CA GLN A 171 3.85 -17.32 14.52
C GLN A 171 4.01 -18.21 13.29
N ILE A 172 3.30 -19.34 13.20
CA ILE A 172 3.29 -20.18 11.98
C ILE A 172 2.76 -19.40 10.77
N LYS A 173 1.75 -18.55 10.96
CA LYS A 173 1.21 -17.70 9.88
C LYS A 173 2.19 -16.62 9.39
N GLN A 174 3.26 -16.32 10.12
CA GLN A 174 4.27 -15.35 9.66
C GLN A 174 5.12 -15.88 8.51
N PHE A 175 5.22 -17.20 8.35
CA PHE A 175 5.94 -17.78 7.23
C PHE A 175 5.25 -17.43 5.90
N ASN A 176 6.05 -17.12 4.88
CA ASN A 176 5.55 -16.81 3.56
C ASN A 176 4.71 -17.98 3.01
N ARG A 177 3.62 -17.66 2.30
CA ARG A 177 2.73 -18.65 1.65
C ARG A 177 2.01 -19.60 2.61
N VAL A 178 1.84 -19.22 3.88
CA VAL A 178 1.05 -19.98 4.86
C VAL A 178 -0.37 -19.45 4.96
N SER A 179 -1.33 -20.33 4.66
CA SER A 179 -2.76 -20.03 4.84
C SER A 179 -3.23 -20.30 6.28
N PRO A 180 -4.35 -19.70 6.73
CA PRO A 180 -4.96 -20.00 8.04
C PRO A 180 -5.17 -21.50 8.30
N ALA A 181 -5.61 -22.25 7.29
CA ALA A 181 -5.87 -23.69 7.40
C ALA A 181 -4.57 -24.49 7.57
N VAL A 182 -3.51 -24.11 6.86
CA VAL A 182 -2.18 -24.74 6.99
C VAL A 182 -1.60 -24.49 8.39
N ALA A 183 -1.66 -23.24 8.87
CA ALA A 183 -1.23 -22.91 10.22
C ALA A 183 -2.02 -23.70 11.28
N GLN A 184 -3.34 -23.86 11.08
CA GLN A 184 -4.17 -24.65 11.96
C GLN A 184 -3.77 -26.13 11.95
N ALA A 185 -3.45 -26.72 10.80
CA ALA A 185 -2.99 -28.10 10.70
C ALA A 185 -1.70 -28.31 11.51
N VAL A 186 -0.70 -27.44 11.32
CA VAL A 186 0.58 -27.50 12.05
C VAL A 186 0.37 -27.37 13.57
N VAL A 187 -0.42 -26.38 14.01
CA VAL A 187 -0.70 -26.16 15.44
C VAL A 187 -1.60 -27.26 16.04
N ALA A 188 -2.41 -27.94 15.23
CA ALA A 188 -3.18 -29.08 15.69
C ALA A 188 -2.28 -30.30 15.93
N ALA A 189 -1.31 -30.55 15.04
CA ALA A 189 -0.34 -31.63 15.18
C ALA A 189 0.70 -31.36 16.27
N PHE A 190 1.18 -30.11 16.36
CA PHE A 190 2.18 -29.67 17.32
C PHE A 190 1.65 -28.46 18.09
N PRO A 191 0.98 -28.66 19.24
CA PRO A 191 0.27 -27.60 19.96
C PRO A 191 1.19 -26.61 20.67
N SER A 192 2.51 -26.85 20.70
CA SER A 192 3.51 -25.91 21.20
C SER A 192 4.77 -25.93 20.33
N PRO A 193 5.56 -24.83 20.30
CA PRO A 193 6.85 -24.79 19.60
C PRO A 193 7.82 -25.86 20.12
N ARG A 194 7.81 -26.14 21.44
CA ARG A 194 8.70 -27.14 22.04
C ARG A 194 8.44 -28.55 21.52
N LEU A 195 7.17 -28.96 21.41
CA LEU A 195 6.83 -30.28 20.87
C LEU A 195 7.28 -30.44 19.41
N LEU A 196 7.22 -29.36 18.61
CA LEU A 196 7.75 -29.38 17.25
C LEU A 196 9.29 -29.48 17.24
N GLN A 197 9.97 -28.73 18.12
CA GLN A 197 11.43 -28.81 18.25
C GLN A 197 11.89 -30.21 18.68
N GLU A 198 11.25 -30.81 19.68
CA GLU A 198 11.55 -32.16 20.15
C GLU A 198 11.38 -33.20 19.03
N ALA A 199 10.30 -33.10 18.24
CA ALA A 199 10.09 -33.98 17.09
C ALA A 199 11.16 -33.81 16.01
N LEU A 200 11.58 -32.57 15.72
CA LEU A 200 12.69 -32.30 14.79
C LEU A 200 14.03 -32.85 15.30
N SER A 201 14.29 -32.75 16.60
CA SER A 201 15.50 -33.29 17.23
C SER A 201 15.53 -34.81 17.27
N ALA A 202 14.38 -35.46 17.38
CA ALA A 202 14.25 -36.92 17.38
C ALA A 202 14.42 -37.55 15.98
N CYS A 203 14.34 -36.77 14.90
CA CYS A 203 14.57 -37.26 13.54
C CYS A 203 16.00 -37.77 13.37
N SER A 204 16.15 -38.93 12.71
CA SER A 204 17.44 -39.61 12.55
C SER A 204 18.26 -39.03 11.39
N THR A 205 17.60 -38.45 10.39
CA THR A 205 18.24 -37.87 9.21
C THR A 205 17.78 -36.44 8.97
N GLU A 206 18.62 -35.64 8.32
CA GLU A 206 18.27 -34.27 7.92
C GLU A 206 17.13 -34.25 6.90
N GLN A 207 17.03 -35.27 6.04
CA GLN A 207 15.94 -35.38 5.06
C GLN A 207 14.59 -35.62 5.74
N GLU A 208 14.54 -36.52 6.72
CA GLU A 208 13.36 -36.77 7.55
C GLU A 208 12.96 -35.51 8.31
N ARG A 209 13.94 -34.86 8.95
CA ARG A 209 13.72 -33.61 9.70
C ARG A 209 13.10 -32.52 8.84
N ARG A 210 13.63 -32.30 7.63
CA ARG A 210 13.07 -31.34 6.67
C ARG A 210 11.71 -31.74 6.13
N GLY A 211 11.42 -33.04 6.06
CA GLY A 211 10.16 -33.60 5.59
C GLY A 211 9.07 -33.77 6.66
N LEU A 212 9.38 -33.54 7.94
CA LEU A 212 8.52 -33.90 9.09
C LEU A 212 7.07 -33.41 8.96
N LEU A 213 6.86 -32.21 8.40
CA LEU A 213 5.54 -31.61 8.24
C LEU A 213 4.96 -31.79 6.84
N ALA A 214 5.73 -32.30 5.87
CA ALA A 214 5.39 -32.22 4.44
C ALA A 214 4.05 -32.89 4.09
N ASP A 215 3.78 -34.05 4.71
CA ASP A 215 2.58 -34.84 4.46
C ASP A 215 1.45 -34.58 5.45
N LEU A 216 1.61 -33.59 6.33
CA LEU A 216 0.58 -33.24 7.29
C LEU A 216 -0.70 -32.79 6.57
N PRO A 217 -1.85 -33.44 6.83
CA PRO A 217 -3.09 -33.15 6.10
C PRO A 217 -3.67 -31.80 6.54
N VAL A 218 -4.13 -31.04 5.55
CA VAL A 218 -4.78 -29.75 5.75
C VAL A 218 -6.26 -29.92 5.46
N ASN A 219 -7.07 -29.94 6.51
CA ASN A 219 -8.52 -30.05 6.36
C ASN A 219 -9.09 -28.73 5.82
N VAL A 220 -9.70 -28.79 4.63
CA VAL A 220 -10.43 -27.68 4.05
C VAL A 220 -11.78 -28.22 3.61
N GLN A 221 -12.84 -27.82 4.31
CA GLN A 221 -14.21 -28.28 4.04
C GLN A 221 -14.56 -28.09 2.56
N GLY A 222 -15.04 -29.15 1.91
CA GLY A 222 -15.52 -29.12 0.53
C GLY A 222 -14.45 -28.93 -0.56
N ARG A 223 -13.16 -29.09 -0.25
CA ARG A 223 -12.06 -28.98 -1.23
C ARG A 223 -11.24 -30.27 -1.31
N ARG A 224 -10.51 -30.42 -2.42
CA ARG A 224 -9.56 -31.53 -2.63
C ARG A 224 -8.58 -31.62 -1.44
N PRO A 225 -8.17 -32.84 -1.05
CA PRO A 225 -7.21 -33.03 0.03
C PRO A 225 -5.92 -32.26 -0.27
N ARG A 226 -5.45 -31.49 0.71
CA ARG A 226 -4.20 -30.73 0.64
C ARG A 226 -3.29 -31.17 1.78
N ARG A 227 -1.99 -31.01 1.58
CA ARG A 227 -0.96 -31.19 2.60
C ARG A 227 -0.16 -29.89 2.76
N VAL A 228 0.56 -29.77 3.86
CA VAL A 228 1.46 -28.64 4.15
C VAL A 228 2.51 -28.46 3.04
N GLY A 229 3.09 -29.57 2.56
CA GLY A 229 4.06 -29.59 1.47
C GLY A 229 5.52 -29.48 1.95
N PRO A 230 6.47 -30.01 1.14
CA PRO A 230 7.88 -30.14 1.53
C PRO A 230 8.59 -28.79 1.69
N ASP A 231 8.24 -27.79 0.89
CA ASP A 231 8.84 -26.45 0.97
C ASP A 231 8.60 -25.79 2.33
N LEU A 232 7.35 -25.75 2.78
CA LEU A 232 7.01 -25.15 4.07
C LEU A 232 7.60 -25.96 5.23
N SER A 233 7.59 -27.29 5.14
CA SER A 233 8.23 -28.17 6.13
C SER A 233 9.72 -27.84 6.29
N ARG A 234 10.45 -27.72 5.15
CA ARG A 234 11.86 -27.32 5.14
C ARG A 234 12.06 -25.96 5.79
N ARG A 235 11.24 -24.95 5.45
CA ARG A 235 11.36 -23.59 5.99
C ARG A 235 11.16 -23.52 7.49
N ILE A 236 10.15 -24.21 8.01
CA ILE A 236 9.90 -24.29 9.46
C ILE A 236 11.05 -25.02 10.17
N CYS A 237 11.54 -26.13 9.60
CA CYS A 237 12.70 -26.83 10.12
C CYS A 237 13.92 -25.90 10.21
N LEU A 238 14.30 -25.25 9.10
CA LEU A 238 15.44 -24.34 9.03
C LEU A 238 15.31 -23.21 10.06
N PHE A 239 14.13 -22.60 10.18
CA PHE A 239 13.89 -21.52 11.13
C PHE A 239 14.07 -21.97 12.59
N LEU A 240 13.63 -23.18 12.94
CA LEU A 240 13.73 -23.70 14.30
C LEU A 240 15.09 -24.30 14.64
N SER A 241 15.94 -24.57 13.65
CA SER A 241 17.25 -25.21 13.84
C SER A 241 18.45 -24.31 13.55
N THR A 242 18.28 -23.22 12.81
CA THR A 242 19.40 -22.33 12.43
C THR A 242 19.87 -21.46 13.60
N THR A 243 21.17 -21.21 13.66
CA THR A 243 21.79 -20.16 14.50
C THR A 243 22.13 -18.91 13.69
N ASN A 244 22.04 -18.97 12.36
CA ASN A 244 22.29 -17.85 11.48
C ASN A 244 21.00 -17.01 11.32
N PRO A 245 20.95 -15.76 11.82
CA PRO A 245 19.79 -14.88 11.69
C PRO A 245 19.55 -14.40 10.25
N ASP A 246 20.58 -14.41 9.41
CA ASP A 246 20.53 -13.94 8.02
C ASP A 246 20.18 -15.06 7.02
N LEU A 247 19.84 -16.26 7.51
CA LEU A 247 19.46 -17.38 6.66
C LEU A 247 18.15 -17.09 5.93
N LEU A 248 18.22 -17.03 4.60
CA LEU A 248 17.03 -16.91 3.75
C LEU A 248 16.30 -18.25 3.64
N LEU A 249 15.08 -18.28 4.17
CA LEU A 249 14.26 -19.49 4.20
C LEU A 249 13.71 -19.88 2.81
N ASP A 250 13.40 -18.89 1.97
CA ASP A 250 12.73 -19.12 0.68
C ASP A 250 13.70 -19.43 -0.49
N LEU A 251 15.02 -19.50 -0.25
CA LEU A 251 15.98 -19.88 -1.28
C LEU A 251 16.05 -21.42 -1.40
N GLY A 252 15.67 -21.94 -2.57
CA GLY A 252 15.74 -23.38 -2.91
C GLY A 252 14.39 -24.09 -3.07
N SER A 253 13.37 -23.41 -3.62
CA SER A 253 12.28 -24.10 -4.35
C SER A 253 12.77 -24.54 -5.73
#